data_AF-A0A6N2VUE6-F1
#
_entry.id   AF-A0A6N2VUE6-F1
#
_cell.length_a   1.000
_cell.length_b   1.000
_cell.length_c   1.000
_cell.angle_alpha   90.00
_cell.angle_beta   90.00
_cell.angle_gamma   90.00
#
_symmetry.space_group_name_H-M   'P 1'
#
loop_
_entity.id
_entity.type
_entity.pdbx_description
1 polymer ?
#
loop_
_entity_poly.entity_id
_entity_poly.type
_entity_poly.pdbx_seq_one_letter_code
_entity_poly.pdbx_strand_id
1 'polypeptide(L)'
;MPVFSCDSGLYFDELKKEEQPGIHVRRVNGKELSDDEMIGYYASVAEKYGGKITGRYRNAIYFILDEKHHYSSMDMSIATEPFVLVTKPHSKRVEGFPLDSLSIDIGSGKYYYDLEVKDVSTSVAEGVRKFFMTILSK
;
A
#
# COMPACT_ATOMS: atom_id res chain seq x y z
N MET A 1 16.86 -18.10 16.13
CA MET A 1 16.07 -16.93 16.55
C MET A 1 14.99 -16.74 15.52
N PRO A 2 13.70 -16.69 15.89
CA PRO A 2 12.62 -16.44 14.94
C PRO A 2 12.74 -15.02 14.35
N VAL A 3 12.45 -14.88 13.06
CA VAL A 3 12.48 -13.60 12.33
C VAL A 3 11.18 -13.45 11.54
N PHE A 4 10.51 -12.33 11.72
CA PHE A 4 9.32 -11.95 10.97
C PHE A 4 9.63 -10.72 10.13
N SER A 5 9.28 -10.75 8.86
CA SER A 5 9.31 -9.59 7.97
C SER A 5 8.00 -9.45 7.23
N CYS A 6 7.67 -8.18 6.94
CA CYS A 6 6.59 -7.81 6.05
C CYS A 6 7.12 -6.77 5.07
N ASP A 7 6.75 -6.91 3.80
CA ASP A 7 7.04 -5.93 2.76
C ASP A 7 5.74 -5.56 2.03
N SER A 8 5.68 -4.35 1.48
CA SER A 8 4.46 -3.80 0.89
C SER A 8 4.75 -3.21 -0.49
N GLY A 9 3.93 -3.59 -1.47
CA GLY A 9 3.94 -2.99 -2.80
C GLY A 9 2.65 -2.25 -3.10
N LEU A 10 2.73 -1.13 -3.83
CA LEU A 10 1.55 -0.40 -4.31
C LEU A 10 1.16 -0.88 -5.70
N TYR A 11 -0.13 -1.18 -5.88
CA TYR A 11 -0.70 -1.64 -7.14
C TYR A 11 -1.98 -0.89 -7.45
N PHE A 12 -2.21 -0.63 -8.73
CA PHE A 12 -3.42 0.02 -9.24
C PHE A 12 -4.19 -0.92 -10.16
N ASP A 13 -5.52 -0.92 -10.08
CA ASP A 13 -6.36 -1.83 -10.87
C ASP A 13 -6.31 -1.50 -12.37
N GLU A 14 -6.09 -0.24 -12.72
CA GLU A 14 -6.11 0.28 -14.09
C GLU A 14 -4.75 0.23 -14.80
N LEU A 15 -3.65 0.02 -14.07
CA LEU A 15 -2.30 -0.06 -14.66
C LEU A 15 -1.98 -1.47 -15.17
N LYS A 16 -1.28 -1.53 -16.31
CA LYS A 16 -0.71 -2.81 -16.79
C LYS A 16 0.41 -3.27 -15.87
N LYS A 17 0.73 -4.56 -15.90
CA LYS A 17 1.72 -5.19 -15.02
C LYS A 17 3.08 -4.49 -15.06
N GLU A 18 3.53 -4.10 -16.25
CA GLU A 18 4.80 -3.42 -16.51
C GLU A 18 4.83 -1.96 -16.04
N GLU A 19 3.67 -1.36 -15.75
CA GLU A 19 3.53 0.01 -15.26
C GLU A 19 3.35 0.07 -13.73
N GLN A 20 3.13 -1.07 -13.08
CA GLN A 20 2.89 -1.14 -11.64
C GLN A 20 4.11 -0.64 -10.85
N PRO A 21 3.92 0.23 -9.84
CA PRO A 21 5.00 0.62 -8.95
C PRO A 21 5.58 -0.58 -8.19
N GLY A 22 4.72 -1.49 -7.74
CA GLY A 22 5.11 -2.61 -6.89
C GLY A 22 5.86 -2.12 -5.66
N ILE A 23 7.02 -2.73 -5.38
CA ILE A 23 7.90 -2.37 -4.26
C ILE A 23 8.71 -1.07 -4.52
N HIS A 24 8.64 -0.50 -5.71
CA HIS A 24 9.38 0.70 -6.10
C HIS A 24 8.53 1.96 -6.00
N VAL A 25 7.62 2.03 -5.02
CA VAL A 25 6.64 3.13 -4.87
C VAL A 25 7.30 4.51 -4.98
N ARG A 26 8.44 4.73 -4.32
CA ARG A 26 9.20 6.01 -4.33
C ARG A 26 10.28 6.08 -5.42
N ARG A 27 10.53 5.01 -6.17
CA ARG A 27 11.59 4.95 -7.18
C ARG A 27 11.01 4.80 -8.58
N VAL A 28 11.18 5.82 -9.40
CA VAL A 28 10.69 5.83 -10.79
C VAL A 28 11.90 5.96 -11.72
N ASN A 29 12.04 5.04 -12.67
CA ASN A 29 13.15 5.01 -13.63
C ASN A 29 14.54 5.11 -12.99
N GLY A 30 14.73 4.44 -11.84
CA GLY A 30 16.00 4.42 -11.11
C GLY A 30 16.28 5.66 -10.24
N LYS A 31 15.39 6.68 -10.26
CA LYS A 31 15.48 7.86 -9.39
C LYS A 31 14.56 7.71 -8.19
N GLU A 32 15.10 7.96 -6.99
CA GLU A 32 14.29 8.12 -5.78
C GLU A 32 13.70 9.54 -5.74
N LEU A 33 12.38 9.62 -5.64
CA LEU A 33 11.63 10.87 -5.71
C LEU A 33 11.55 11.55 -4.33
N SER A 34 11.68 12.88 -4.32
CA SER A 34 11.25 13.68 -3.18
C SER A 34 9.73 13.59 -2.99
N ASP A 35 9.22 14.08 -1.85
CA ASP A 35 7.76 14.07 -1.60
C ASP A 35 6.98 14.86 -2.66
N ASP A 36 7.45 16.05 -3.04
CA ASP A 36 6.80 16.87 -4.07
C ASP A 36 6.88 16.21 -5.45
N GLU A 37 8.02 15.60 -5.80
CA GLU A 37 8.16 14.85 -7.05
C GLU A 37 7.23 13.64 -7.09
N MET A 38 7.09 12.94 -5.97
CA MET A 38 6.22 11.78 -5.83
C MET A 38 4.75 12.19 -5.95
N ILE A 39 4.32 13.29 -5.31
CA ILE A 39 2.97 13.84 -5.48
C ILE A 39 2.70 14.17 -6.95
N GLY A 40 3.60 14.91 -7.60
CA GLY A 40 3.45 15.27 -9.01
C GLY A 40 3.38 14.05 -9.94
N TYR A 41 4.25 13.07 -9.72
CA TYR A 41 4.25 11.83 -10.50
C TYR A 41 2.94 11.06 -10.35
N TYR A 42 2.50 10.77 -9.13
CA TYR A 42 1.29 9.97 -8.89
C TYR A 42 0.01 10.72 -9.24
N ALA A 43 -0.03 12.05 -9.10
CA ALA A 43 -1.11 12.86 -9.65
C ALA A 43 -1.18 12.73 -11.19
N SER A 44 -0.04 12.74 -11.89
CA SER A 44 0.00 12.52 -13.34
C SER A 44 -0.42 11.10 -13.75
N VAL A 45 -0.20 10.10 -12.89
CA VAL A 45 -0.72 8.75 -13.10
C VAL A 45 -2.25 8.76 -13.04
N ALA A 46 -2.84 9.37 -12.01
CA ALA A 46 -4.30 9.49 -11.90
C ALA A 46 -4.92 10.27 -13.08
N GLU A 47 -4.25 11.34 -13.55
CA GLU A 47 -4.71 12.17 -14.68
C GLU A 47 -4.91 11.34 -15.96
N LYS A 48 -4.01 10.39 -16.25
CA LYS A 48 -4.11 9.49 -17.42
C LYS A 48 -5.40 8.66 -17.44
N TYR A 49 -6.04 8.49 -16.30
CA TYR A 49 -7.26 7.68 -16.11
C TYR A 49 -8.48 8.53 -15.74
N GLY A 50 -8.53 9.79 -16.17
CA GLY A 50 -9.67 10.67 -15.92
C GLY A 50 -9.66 11.30 -14.53
N GLY A 51 -8.48 11.38 -13.92
CA GLY A 51 -8.21 12.08 -12.66
C GLY A 51 -8.39 11.24 -11.40
N LYS A 52 -8.70 9.95 -11.54
CA LYS A 52 -8.86 9.00 -10.44
C LYS A 52 -8.34 7.63 -10.86
N ILE A 53 -7.69 6.93 -9.95
CA ILE A 53 -7.21 5.57 -10.16
C ILE A 53 -7.32 4.78 -8.85
N THR A 54 -7.69 3.49 -8.92
CA THR A 54 -7.97 2.66 -7.75
C THR A 54 -6.70 1.92 -7.32
N GLY A 55 -6.19 2.26 -6.15
CA GLY A 55 -4.95 1.73 -5.60
C GLY A 55 -5.16 0.80 -4.41
N ARG A 56 -4.20 -0.09 -4.17
CA ARG A 56 -4.13 -0.93 -2.97
C ARG A 56 -2.70 -1.34 -2.66
N TYR A 57 -2.36 -1.36 -1.37
CA TYR A 57 -1.11 -1.97 -0.92
C TYR A 57 -1.30 -3.48 -0.77
N ARG A 58 -0.45 -4.25 -1.44
CA ARG A 58 -0.39 -5.71 -1.30
C ARG A 58 0.83 -6.05 -0.46
N ASN A 59 0.62 -6.87 0.56
CA ASN A 59 1.68 -7.23 1.50
C ASN A 59 2.20 -8.64 1.23
N ALA A 60 3.46 -8.85 1.59
CA ALA A 60 4.09 -10.15 1.66
C ALA A 60 4.63 -10.35 3.07
N ILE A 61 4.36 -11.51 3.66
CA ILE A 61 4.94 -11.94 4.93
C ILE A 61 6.00 -12.99 4.64
N TYR A 62 7.12 -12.91 5.35
CA TYR A 62 8.08 -14.00 5.49
C TYR A 62 8.39 -14.22 6.97
N PHE A 63 8.28 -15.46 7.42
CA PHE A 63 8.49 -15.85 8.80
C PHE A 63 9.41 -17.06 8.88
N ILE A 64 10.55 -16.87 9.54
CA ILE A 64 11.52 -17.89 9.88
C ILE A 64 11.31 -18.22 11.35
N LEU A 65 10.91 -19.46 11.66
CA LEU A 65 10.82 -19.91 13.06
C LEU A 65 12.16 -20.47 13.52
N ASP A 66 12.76 -21.33 12.70
CA ASP A 66 14.08 -21.93 12.88
C ASP A 66 14.71 -22.33 11.53
N GLU A 67 15.81 -23.09 11.54
CA GLU A 67 16.55 -23.48 10.32
C GLU A 67 15.72 -24.29 9.31
N LYS A 68 14.68 -25.00 9.77
CA LYS A 68 13.87 -25.90 8.94
C LYS A 68 12.46 -25.39 8.68
N HIS A 69 11.95 -24.50 9.54
CA HIS A 69 10.57 -24.03 9.48
C HIS A 69 10.50 -22.57 9.01
N HIS A 70 10.17 -22.42 7.73
CA HIS A 70 9.99 -21.12 7.05
C HIS A 70 8.61 -21.05 6.41
N TYR A 71 7.95 -19.90 6.52
CA TYR A 71 6.59 -19.69 6.03
C TYR A 71 6.48 -18.34 5.35
N SER A 72 5.69 -18.28 4.28
CA SER A 72 5.43 -17.02 3.58
C SER A 72 3.98 -16.93 3.14
N SER A 73 3.51 -15.69 2.96
CA SER A 73 2.18 -15.42 2.43
C SER A 73 2.19 -14.15 1.60
N MET A 74 1.46 -14.16 0.50
CA MET A 74 1.07 -12.99 -0.28
C MET A 74 -0.46 -12.99 -0.51
N ASP A 75 -1.18 -13.67 0.39
CA ASP A 75 -2.63 -13.84 0.28
C ASP A 75 -3.35 -12.49 0.31
N MET A 76 -4.46 -12.37 -0.41
CA MET A 76 -5.18 -11.09 -0.47
C MET A 76 -5.79 -10.69 0.88
N SER A 77 -5.96 -11.62 1.83
CA SER A 77 -6.39 -11.29 3.20
C SER A 77 -5.38 -10.44 3.98
N ILE A 78 -4.13 -10.32 3.52
CA ILE A 78 -3.13 -9.42 4.11
C ILE A 78 -2.91 -8.15 3.28
N ALA A 79 -3.68 -7.90 2.22
CA ALA A 79 -3.64 -6.62 1.51
C ALA A 79 -4.45 -5.56 2.28
N THR A 80 -4.16 -4.28 2.05
CA THR A 80 -4.99 -3.20 2.61
C THR A 80 -6.34 -3.13 1.91
N GLU A 81 -7.29 -2.41 2.51
CA GLU A 81 -8.46 -1.94 1.76
C GLU A 81 -8.02 -1.10 0.54
N PRO A 82 -8.79 -1.14 -0.56
CA PRO A 82 -8.54 -0.28 -1.72
C PRO A 82 -8.87 1.18 -1.39
N PHE A 83 -8.26 2.07 -2.17
CA PHE A 83 -8.45 3.51 -2.06
C PHE A 83 -8.44 4.15 -3.45
N VAL A 84 -8.89 5.40 -3.53
CA VAL A 84 -8.82 6.18 -4.77
C VAL A 84 -7.69 7.17 -4.65
N LEU A 85 -6.75 7.13 -5.59
CA LEU A 85 -5.75 8.16 -5.75
C LEU A 85 -6.28 9.22 -6.74
N VAL A 86 -6.17 10.51 -6.38
CA VAL A 86 -6.65 11.63 -7.20
C VAL A 86 -5.54 12.57 -7.63
N THR A 87 -5.85 13.51 -8.52
CA THR A 87 -4.88 14.47 -9.08
C THR A 87 -4.58 15.66 -8.19
N LYS A 88 -5.58 16.14 -7.45
CA LYS A 88 -5.43 17.31 -6.57
C LYS A 88 -5.04 16.86 -5.17
N PRO A 89 -3.86 17.27 -4.65
CA PRO A 89 -3.51 16.97 -3.27
C PRO A 89 -4.36 17.78 -2.30
N HIS A 90 -4.59 17.18 -1.14
CA HIS A 90 -5.12 17.85 0.04
C HIS A 90 -4.15 18.95 0.52
N SER A 91 -4.69 19.98 1.19
CA SER A 91 -3.89 21.13 1.67
C SER A 91 -2.88 20.72 2.75
N LYS A 92 -3.29 19.83 3.66
CA LYS A 92 -2.41 19.15 4.63
C LYS A 92 -1.47 18.18 3.90
N ARG A 93 -0.18 18.29 4.20
CA ARG A 93 0.88 17.37 3.80
C ARG A 93 1.70 16.98 5.02
N VAL A 94 2.15 15.74 5.07
CA VAL A 94 3.01 15.20 6.13
C VAL A 94 4.27 14.68 5.46
N GLU A 95 5.43 15.14 5.93
CA GLU A 95 6.73 14.72 5.42
C GLU A 95 6.91 13.20 5.56
N GLY A 96 7.36 12.55 4.49
CA GLY A 96 7.48 11.10 4.39
C GLY A 96 6.21 10.38 3.91
N PHE A 97 5.05 11.05 3.91
CA PHE A 97 3.74 10.48 3.51
C PHE A 97 3.08 11.27 2.35
N PRO A 98 3.73 11.35 1.18
CA PRO A 98 3.25 12.17 0.06
C PRO A 98 1.91 11.69 -0.49
N LEU A 99 1.70 10.38 -0.61
CA LEU A 99 0.50 9.81 -1.24
C LEU A 99 -0.77 9.98 -0.41
N ASP A 100 -0.65 10.13 0.91
CA ASP A 100 -1.81 10.36 1.79
C ASP A 100 -2.55 11.65 1.40
N SER A 101 -1.82 12.66 0.89
CA SER A 101 -2.44 13.89 0.39
C SER A 101 -3.24 13.69 -0.90
N LEU A 102 -2.98 12.62 -1.65
CA LEU A 102 -3.70 12.27 -2.88
C LEU A 102 -4.72 11.13 -2.65
N SER A 103 -4.80 10.58 -1.45
CA SER A 103 -5.57 9.37 -1.17
C SER A 103 -6.96 9.71 -0.62
N ILE A 104 -7.98 9.12 -1.25
CA ILE A 104 -9.38 9.20 -0.88
C ILE A 104 -9.83 7.82 -0.42
N ASP A 105 -10.51 7.79 0.73
CA ASP A 105 -11.19 6.61 1.22
C ASP A 105 -12.45 6.33 0.39
N ILE A 106 -12.58 5.10 -0.11
CA ILE A 106 -13.69 4.70 -0.97
C ILE A 106 -15.03 4.76 -0.22
N GLY A 107 -15.05 4.33 1.05
CA GLY A 107 -16.27 4.23 1.84
C GLY A 107 -16.87 5.59 2.16
N SER A 108 -16.03 6.56 2.53
CA SER A 108 -16.48 7.90 2.90
C SER A 108 -16.45 8.92 1.75
N GLY A 109 -15.68 8.65 0.69
CA GLY A 109 -15.41 9.60 -0.39
C GLY A 109 -14.59 10.83 0.03
N LYS A 110 -13.89 10.77 1.17
CA LYS A 110 -13.11 11.89 1.74
C LYS A 110 -11.62 11.63 1.61
N TYR A 111 -10.81 12.68 1.62
CA TYR A 111 -9.37 12.51 1.76
C TYR A 111 -9.04 11.79 3.07
N TYR A 112 -7.94 11.05 3.08
CA TYR A 112 -7.45 10.39 4.29
C TYR A 112 -7.25 11.39 5.45
N TYR A 113 -6.82 12.61 5.14
CA TYR A 113 -6.61 13.66 6.13
C TYR A 113 -7.90 14.33 6.66
N ASP A 114 -9.06 14.04 6.07
CA ASP A 114 -10.36 14.50 6.54
C ASP A 114 -11.09 13.47 7.41
N LEU A 115 -10.46 12.31 7.64
CA LEU A 115 -11.00 11.24 8.47
C LEU A 115 -10.59 11.45 9.93
N GLU A 116 -11.55 11.34 10.85
CA GLU A 116 -11.29 11.42 12.29
C GLU A 116 -10.42 10.27 12.79
N VAL A 117 -10.60 9.08 12.19
CA VAL A 117 -9.81 7.88 12.45
C VAL A 117 -9.51 7.23 11.11
N LYS A 118 -8.25 7.24 10.68
CA LYS A 118 -7.76 6.40 9.58
C LYS A 118 -6.59 5.59 10.07
N ASP A 119 -6.85 4.33 10.37
CA ASP A 119 -5.83 3.32 10.62
C ASP A 119 -5.89 2.25 9.53
N VAL A 120 -4.99 2.39 8.56
CA VAL A 120 -4.88 1.45 7.42
C VAL A 120 -4.46 0.05 7.89
N SER A 121 -3.82 -0.08 9.06
CA SER A 121 -3.32 -1.36 9.57
C SER A 121 -4.44 -2.32 9.99
N THR A 122 -5.61 -1.78 10.35
CA THR A 122 -6.78 -2.58 10.76
C THR A 122 -7.23 -3.57 9.69
N SER A 123 -7.09 -3.20 8.42
CA SER A 123 -7.46 -4.04 7.28
C SER A 123 -6.60 -5.30 7.11
N VAL A 124 -5.40 -5.33 7.70
CA VAL A 124 -4.42 -6.41 7.52
C VAL A 124 -4.38 -7.37 8.72
N ALA A 125 -4.87 -6.92 9.88
CA ALA A 125 -4.72 -7.62 11.16
C ALA A 125 -5.28 -9.05 11.15
N GLU A 126 -6.47 -9.26 10.61
CA GLU A 126 -7.11 -10.57 10.59
C GLU A 126 -6.41 -11.55 9.65
N GLY A 127 -5.90 -11.08 8.49
CA GLY A 127 -5.10 -11.90 7.59
C GLY A 127 -3.78 -12.37 8.23
N VAL A 128 -3.10 -11.46 8.93
CA VAL A 128 -1.86 -11.78 9.66
C VAL A 128 -2.15 -12.79 10.77
N ARG A 129 -3.24 -12.60 11.52
CA ARG A 129 -3.68 -13.54 12.56
C ARG A 129 -3.94 -14.93 11.98
N LYS A 130 -4.68 -15.01 10.88
CA LYS A 130 -4.99 -16.26 10.18
C LYS A 130 -3.72 -16.96 9.68
N PHE A 131 -2.74 -16.21 9.18
CA PHE A 131 -1.43 -16.73 8.79
C PHE A 131 -0.75 -17.44 9.97
N PHE A 132 -0.61 -16.78 11.11
CA PHE A 132 0.01 -17.39 12.29
C PHE A 132 -0.79 -18.54 12.89
N MET A 133 -2.13 -18.44 12.93
CA MET A 133 -2.98 -19.55 13.38
C MET A 133 -2.76 -20.82 12.55
N THR A 134 -2.60 -20.67 11.23
CA THR A 134 -2.35 -21.79 10.31
C THR A 134 -0.97 -22.42 10.51
N ILE A 135 0.01 -21.63 10.93
CA ILE A 135 1.39 -22.09 11.18
C ILE A 135 1.49 -22.79 12.53
N LEU A 136 0.91 -22.18 13.57
CA LEU A 136 0.97 -22.70 14.94
C LEU A 136 0.08 -23.92 15.18
N SER A 137 -0.85 -24.21 14.26
CA SER A 137 -1.66 -25.43 14.28
C SER A 137 -0.99 -26.63 13.62
N LYS A 138 0.22 -26.48 13.06
CA LYS A 138 1.00 -27.54 12.42
C LYS A 138 2.09 -28.04 13.36
#